data_AF-A0A7Y3DRM0-F1
#
_entry.id   AF-A0A7Y3DRM0-F1
#
_cell.length_a   1.000
_cell.length_b   1.000
_cell.length_c   1.000
_cell.angle_alpha   90.00
_cell.angle_beta   90.00
_cell.angle_gamma   90.00
#
_symmetry.space_group_name_H-M   'P 1'
#
loop_
_entity.id
_entity.type
_entity.pdbx_description
1 polymer ?
#
loop_
_entity_poly.entity_id
_entity_poly.type
_entity_poly.pdbx_seq_one_letter_code
_entity_poly.pdbx_strand_id
1 'polypeptide(L)'
;MIAYYVHDEKKKNDVIVLPDRECTIPVDRERLEAFISVDPLFAGWSGDTCGVVSPEDFGVVIATRDDNGDVCVINYELWRQRMDYYLGAP
;
A
#
# COMPACT_ATOMS: atom_id res chain seq x y z
N MET A 1 -6.75 0.53 -11.75
CA MET A 1 -5.42 -0.03 -11.43
C MET A 1 -5.47 -0.48 -10.00
N ILE A 2 -4.91 -1.63 -9.66
CA ILE A 2 -4.97 -2.13 -8.29
C ILE A 2 -3.65 -1.85 -7.56
N ALA A 3 -3.76 -1.18 -6.42
CA ALA A 3 -2.69 -0.93 -5.48
C ALA A 3 -2.78 -1.90 -4.30
N TYR A 4 -1.64 -2.44 -3.89
CA TYR A 4 -1.54 -3.37 -2.78
C TYR A 4 -0.73 -2.74 -1.68
N TYR A 5 -1.33 -2.55 -0.51
CA TYR A 5 -0.60 -2.14 0.67
C TYR A 5 0.00 -3.38 1.35
N VAL A 6 1.32 -3.46 1.40
CA VAL A 6 2.09 -4.63 1.87
C VAL A 6 3.01 -4.24 3.02
N HIS A 7 3.04 -5.10 4.03
CA HIS A 7 4.03 -5.05 5.10
C HIS A 7 5.20 -6.00 4.78
N ASP A 8 6.39 -5.46 4.52
CA ASP A 8 7.62 -6.24 4.34
C ASP A 8 8.24 -6.51 5.72
N GLU A 9 7.89 -7.66 6.30
CA GLU A 9 8.37 -8.09 7.61
C GLU A 9 9.89 -8.23 7.68
N LYS A 10 10.55 -8.54 6.55
CA LYS A 10 12.00 -8.76 6.50
C LYS A 10 12.75 -7.44 6.63
N LYS A 11 12.26 -6.39 5.98
CA LYS A 11 12.85 -5.05 6.01
C LYS A 11 12.24 -4.15 7.07
N LYS A 12 11.18 -4.61 7.75
CA LYS A 12 10.43 -3.85 8.76
C LYS A 12 9.93 -2.51 8.22
N ASN A 13 9.49 -2.51 6.97
CA ASN A 13 8.91 -1.35 6.33
C ASN A 13 7.63 -1.74 5.60
N ASP A 14 6.97 -0.72 5.10
CA ASP A 14 5.65 -0.78 4.50
C ASP A 14 5.78 -0.23 3.08
N VAL A 15 5.21 -0.93 2.11
CA VAL A 15 5.29 -0.57 0.69
C VAL A 15 3.92 -0.69 0.02
N ILE A 16 3.66 0.20 -0.93
CA ILE A 16 2.55 0.06 -1.86
C ILE A 16 3.11 -0.50 -3.16
N VAL A 17 2.63 -1.68 -3.54
CA VAL A 17 2.98 -2.34 -4.80
C VAL A 17 1.95 -1.97 -5.85
N LEU A 18 2.43 -1.48 -7.01
CA LEU A 18 1.61 -1.21 -8.19
C LEU A 18 2.03 -2.19 -9.30
N PRO A 19 1.41 -3.38 -9.40
CA PRO A 19 1.82 -4.39 -10.39
C PRO A 19 1.71 -3.89 -11.83
N ASP A 20 0.65 -3.13 -12.14
CA ASP A 20 0.43 -2.51 -13.46
C ASP A 20 1.56 -1.54 -13.87
N ARG A 21 2.37 -1.08 -12.91
CA ARG A 21 3.49 -0.15 -13.14
C ARG A 21 4.85 -0.77 -12.84
N GLU A 22 4.88 -2.03 -12.41
CA GLU A 22 6.10 -2.75 -12.01
C GLU A 22 6.97 -1.94 -11.02
N CYS A 23 6.32 -1.25 -10.08
CA CYS A 23 7.02 -0.43 -9.09
C CYS A 23 6.48 -0.62 -7.67
N THR A 24 7.34 -0.38 -6.70
CA THR A 24 6.99 -0.26 -5.28
C THR A 24 7.24 1.15 -4.77
N ILE A 25 6.40 1.58 -3.85
CA ILE A 25 6.43 2.91 -3.27
C ILE A 25 6.53 2.75 -1.76
N PRO A 26 7.58 3.27 -1.11
CA PRO A 26 7.65 3.29 0.35
C PRO A 26 6.46 4.02 0.94
N VAL A 27 5.87 3.45 1.99
CA VAL A 27 4.75 4.07 2.70
C VAL A 27 5.28 5.01 3.77
N ASP A 28 4.89 6.27 3.64
CA ASP A 28 4.91 7.29 4.68
C ASP A 28 3.47 7.75 4.98
N ARG A 29 3.36 8.74 5.86
CA ARG A 29 2.06 9.32 6.24
C ARG A 29 1.29 9.84 5.03
N GLU A 30 1.92 10.65 4.17
CA GLU A 30 1.26 11.27 3.01
C GLU A 30 0.78 10.22 2.02
N ARG A 31 1.59 9.18 1.78
CA ARG A 31 1.24 8.07 0.91
C ARG A 31 0.09 7.23 1.47
N LEU A 32 0.06 7.01 2.78
CA LEU A 32 -1.05 6.31 3.39
C LEU A 32 -2.34 7.14 3.35
N GLU A 33 -2.28 8.44 3.64
CA GLU A 33 -3.41 9.37 3.51
C GLU A 33 -3.95 9.38 2.07
N ALA A 34 -3.06 9.46 1.08
CA ALA A 34 -3.45 9.41 -0.32
C ALA A 34 -4.01 8.04 -0.73
N PHE A 35 -3.49 6.93 -0.17
CA PHE A 35 -4.02 5.59 -0.39
C PHE A 35 -5.44 5.42 0.16
N ILE A 36 -5.81 6.11 1.26
CA ILE A 36 -7.16 6.05 1.85
C ILE A 36 -8.09 7.19 1.41
N SER A 37 -7.59 8.15 0.62
CA SER A 37 -8.37 9.28 0.08
C SER A 37 -9.61 8.82 -0.70
N VAL A 38 -10.63 9.66 -0.81
CA VAL A 38 -11.84 9.35 -1.60
C VAL A 38 -11.50 9.16 -3.10
N ASP A 39 -10.48 9.87 -3.60
CA ASP A 39 -10.06 9.83 -5.01
C ASP A 39 -8.53 9.64 -5.10
N PRO A 40 -8.02 8.40 -5.02
CA PRO A 40 -6.60 8.13 -5.13
C PRO A 40 -6.13 8.21 -6.60
N LEU A 41 -5.01 8.89 -6.85
CA LEU A 41 -4.44 9.02 -8.20
C LEU A 41 -3.17 8.18 -8.38
N PHE A 42 -3.30 6.84 -8.38
CA PHE A 42 -2.13 5.93 -8.50
C PHE A 42 -1.42 6.07 -9.86
N ALA A 43 -2.12 6.49 -10.92
CA ALA A 43 -1.52 6.78 -12.22
C ALA A 43 -0.47 7.91 -12.19
N GLY A 44 -0.45 8.75 -11.15
CA GLY A 44 0.59 9.76 -10.93
C GLY A 44 1.78 9.26 -10.12
N TRP A 45 1.71 8.05 -9.57
CA TRP A 45 2.69 7.56 -8.61
C TRP A 45 3.84 6.83 -9.27
N SER A 46 5.05 7.07 -8.80
CA SER A 46 6.27 6.40 -9.24
C SER A 46 7.13 6.08 -8.03
N GLY A 47 7.80 4.94 -8.07
CA GLY A 47 8.73 4.50 -7.03
C GLY A 47 9.84 3.64 -7.61
N ASP A 48 10.39 2.76 -6.79
CA ASP A 48 11.47 1.88 -7.20
C ASP A 48 10.95 0.82 -8.16
N THR A 49 11.63 0.64 -9.30
CA THR A 49 11.30 -0.45 -10.24
C THR A 49 11.50 -1.78 -9.54
N CYS A 50 10.46 -2.59 -9.50
CA CYS A 50 10.48 -3.89 -8.86
C CYS A 50 10.30 -5.06 -9.83
N GLY A 51 10.02 -4.78 -11.10
CA GLY A 51 9.72 -5.78 -12.12
C GLY A 51 8.37 -6.46 -11.89
N VAL A 52 8.11 -7.52 -12.65
CA VAL A 52 6.89 -8.35 -12.53
C VAL A 52 7.06 -9.32 -11.36
N VAL A 53 6.63 -8.90 -10.19
CA VAL A 53 6.62 -9.70 -8.95
C VAL A 53 5.26 -9.58 -8.28
N SER A 54 4.84 -10.63 -7.59
CA SER A 54 3.55 -10.61 -6.88
C SER A 54 3.66 -9.73 -5.63
N PRO A 55 2.60 -9.02 -5.22
CA PRO A 55 2.60 -8.26 -3.96
C PRO A 55 3.00 -9.10 -2.74
N GLU A 56 2.64 -10.38 -2.75
CA GLU A 56 2.96 -11.36 -1.71
C GLU A 56 4.47 -11.68 -1.63
N ASP A 57 5.23 -11.47 -2.70
CA ASP A 57 6.69 -11.67 -2.70
C ASP A 57 7.41 -10.61 -1.84
N PHE A 58 6.79 -9.44 -1.63
CA PHE A 58 7.32 -8.40 -0.76
C PHE A 58 6.98 -8.62 0.71
N GLY A 59 5.87 -9.30 1.02
CA GLY A 59 5.45 -9.54 2.39
C GLY A 59 3.95 -9.77 2.53
N VAL A 60 3.40 -9.38 3.68
CA VAL A 60 1.99 -9.61 4.01
C VAL A 60 1.13 -8.50 3.42
N VAL A 61 0.22 -8.84 2.51
CA VAL A 61 -0.77 -7.89 1.99
C VAL A 61 -1.74 -7.50 3.11
N ILE A 62 -1.76 -6.21 3.45
CA ILE A 62 -2.63 -5.64 4.48
C ILE A 62 -3.98 -5.28 3.88
N ALA A 63 -3.96 -4.57 2.75
CA ALA A 63 -5.15 -4.08 2.09
C ALA A 63 -4.91 -3.94 0.58
N THR A 64 -5.99 -3.96 -0.18
CA THR A 64 -5.97 -3.65 -1.60
C THR A 64 -6.91 -2.50 -1.90
N ARG A 65 -6.62 -1.80 -3.01
CA ARG A 65 -7.47 -0.72 -3.47
C ARG A 65 -7.42 -0.60 -4.99
N ASP A 66 -8.58 -0.53 -5.62
CA ASP A 66 -8.68 -0.10 -7.02
C ASP A 66 -8.82 1.43 -7.08
N ASP A 67 -8.36 2.06 -8.16
CA ASP A 67 -8.45 3.51 -8.40
C ASP A 67 -9.86 4.06 -8.16
N ASN A 68 -10.89 3.27 -8.48
CA ASN A 68 -12.30 3.64 -8.35
C ASN A 68 -13.02 2.90 -7.21
N GLY A 69 -12.28 2.16 -6.38
CA GLY A 69 -12.83 1.26 -5.37
C GLY A 69 -12.59 1.72 -3.94
N ASP A 70 -13.35 1.12 -3.02
CA ASP A 70 -13.11 1.20 -1.59
C ASP A 70 -11.81 0.48 -1.21
N VAL A 71 -11.26 0.84 -0.05
CA VAL A 71 -10.16 0.08 0.54
C VAL A 71 -10.69 -1.27 1.02
N CYS A 72 -10.17 -2.34 0.44
CA CYS A 72 -10.43 -3.71 0.85
C CYS A 72 -9.37 -4.18 1.84
N VAL A 73 -9.70 -4.15 3.14
CA VAL A 73 -8.79 -4.60 4.20
C VAL A 73 -8.77 -6.12 4.26
N ILE A 74 -7.59 -6.72 4.11
CA ILE A 74 -7.35 -8.17 4.15
C ILE A 74 -6.86 -8.60 5.53
N ASN A 75 -5.88 -7.88 6.09
CA ASN A 75 -5.37 -8.12 7.44
C ASN A 75 -5.74 -6.97 8.37
N TYR A 76 -6.85 -7.14 9.10
CA TYR A 76 -7.41 -6.09 9.97
C TYR A 76 -6.50 -5.69 11.13
N GLU A 77 -5.77 -6.65 11.73
CA GLU A 77 -4.89 -6.35 12.86
C GLU A 77 -3.69 -5.52 12.43
N LEU A 78 -3.02 -5.91 11.35
CA LEU A 78 -1.92 -5.12 10.78
C LEU A 78 -2.43 -3.76 10.31
N TRP A 79 -3.59 -3.72 9.64
CA TRP A 79 -4.20 -2.47 9.21
C TRP A 79 -4.37 -1.47 10.36
N ARG A 80 -4.97 -1.90 11.47
CA ARG A 80 -5.16 -1.04 12.64
C ARG A 80 -3.82 -0.53 13.18
N GLN A 81 -2.84 -1.42 13.33
CA GLN A 81 -1.51 -1.04 13.80
C GLN A 81 -0.81 -0.02 12.89
N ARG A 82 -0.93 -0.18 11.57
CA ARG A 82 -0.32 0.75 10.60
C ARG A 82 -1.04 2.08 10.56
N MET A 83 -2.37 2.09 10.67
CA MET A 83 -3.15 3.33 10.80
C MET A 83 -2.73 4.12 12.04
N ASP A 84 -2.66 3.45 13.19
CA ASP A 84 -2.20 4.08 14.43
C ASP A 84 -0.75 4.59 14.30
N TYR A 85 0.12 3.85 13.62
CA TYR A 85 1.54 4.21 13.43
C TYR A 85 1.73 5.45 12.53
N TYR A 86 1.05 5.50 11.38
CA TYR A 86 1.27 6.55 10.38
C TYR A 86 0.39 7.79 10.58
N LEU A 87 -0.88 7.59 10.93
CA LEU A 87 -1.86 8.67 11.01
C LEU A 87 -2.10 9.12 12.45
N GLY A 88 -1.69 8.30 13.42
CA GLY A 88 -2.09 8.41 14.82
C GLY A 88 -3.41 7.70 15.08
N ALA A 89 -3.72 7.46 16.35
CA ALA A 89 -5.08 7.12 16.73
C ALA A 89 -5.99 8.32 16.40
N PRO A 90 -7.20 8.10 15.84
CA PRO A 90 -8.17 9.17 15.63
C PRO A 90 -8.53 9.91 16.93
#